data_AF-A0ABD5BYH6-F1
#
_entry.id   AF-A0ABD5BYH6-F1
#
_cell.length_a   1.000
_cell.length_b   1.000
_cell.length_c   1.000
_cell.angle_alpha   90.00
_cell.angle_beta   90.00
_cell.angle_gamma   90.00
#
_symmetry.space_group_name_H-M   'P 1'
#
loop_
_entity.id
_entity.type
_entity.pdbx_description
1 polymer ?
#
loop_
_entity_poly.entity_id
_entity_poly.type
_entity_poly.pdbx_seq_one_letter_code
_entity_poly.pdbx_strand_id
1 'polypeptide(L)'
;MMSLWDALRMNMMISYQELVRTFPNSAGFANAKNGAGAAGRVAVEVWTTKNAEIEAGSEIFNCFSPADKTVNLSSVTATQHFDYDLSAKMVVAEGRQLSDVTPGEFLSPATFTISYQ
;
A
#
# COMPACT_ATOMS: atom_id res chain seq x y z
N MET A 1 -31.42 8.65 28.03
CA MET A 1 -30.74 7.48 27.43
C MET A 1 -30.85 7.64 25.93
N MET A 2 -29.73 7.85 25.23
CA MET A 2 -29.70 7.96 23.76
C MET A 2 -29.59 6.54 23.19
N SER A 3 -30.29 6.22 22.10
CA SER A 3 -30.25 4.88 21.53
C SER A 3 -28.97 4.66 20.74
N LEU A 4 -28.45 3.43 20.74
CA LEU A 4 -27.33 3.00 19.89
C LEU A 4 -27.59 3.24 18.39
N TRP A 5 -28.85 3.38 18.00
CA TRP A 5 -29.27 3.76 16.64
C TRP A 5 -29.04 5.24 16.33
N ASP A 6 -29.13 6.12 17.33
CA ASP A 6 -28.84 7.55 17.15
C ASP A 6 -27.34 7.82 17.01
N ALA A 7 -26.49 7.00 17.64
CA ALA A 7 -25.03 7.09 17.50
C ALA A 7 -24.54 6.70 16.09
N LEU A 8 -25.26 5.81 15.39
CA LEU A 8 -24.90 5.30 14.06
C LEU A 8 -25.13 6.31 12.93
N ARG A 9 -26.06 7.27 13.10
CA ARG A 9 -26.31 8.32 12.10
C ARG A 9 -25.36 9.50 12.18
N MET A 10 -24.61 9.65 13.28
CA MET A 10 -23.74 10.82 13.48
C MET A 10 -22.29 10.64 13.00
N ASN A 11 -21.86 9.43 12.58
CA ASN A 11 -20.47 9.18 12.24
C ASN A 11 -20.17 8.86 10.76
N MET A 12 -21.11 9.15 9.86
CA MET A 12 -20.91 8.93 8.42
C MET A 12 -21.11 10.22 7.62
N MET A 13 -20.24 11.19 7.87
CA MET A 13 -19.81 12.17 6.88
C MET A 13 -18.33 12.46 7.13
N ILE A 14 -17.46 11.47 6.89
CA ILE A 14 -16.09 11.81 6.51
C ILE A 14 -16.20 12.32 5.08
N SER A 15 -15.99 13.63 4.93
CA SER A 15 -15.99 14.38 3.70
C SER A 15 -15.25 13.63 2.58
N TYR A 16 -15.97 13.35 1.48
CA TYR A 16 -15.41 13.03 0.16
C TYR A 16 -14.71 14.28 -0.43
N GLN A 17 -13.83 14.94 0.33
CA GLN A 17 -12.76 15.72 -0.27
C GLN A 17 -11.73 14.70 -0.72
N GLU A 18 -12.09 14.05 -1.82
CA GLU A 18 -11.25 13.15 -2.57
C GLU A 18 -9.92 13.88 -2.83
N LEU A 19 -8.90 13.48 -2.09
CA LEU A 19 -7.55 13.56 -2.62
C LEU A 19 -7.54 12.50 -3.73
N VAL A 20 -8.06 12.87 -4.89
CA VAL A 20 -7.92 12.12 -6.14
C VAL A 20 -6.42 12.10 -6.41
N ARG A 21 -5.71 11.19 -5.74
CA ARG A 21 -4.39 10.79 -6.14
C ARG A 21 -4.64 9.96 -7.38
N THR A 22 -4.41 10.55 -8.53
CA THR A 22 -4.31 9.82 -9.79
C THR A 22 -3.17 8.84 -9.61
N PHE A 23 -3.47 7.60 -9.23
CA PHE A 23 -2.46 6.58 -9.10
C PHE A 23 -2.02 6.24 -10.53
N PRO A 24 -0.73 6.35 -10.86
CA PRO A 24 -0.26 5.83 -12.13
C PRO A 24 -0.67 4.36 -12.22
N ASN A 25 -1.05 3.88 -13.41
CA ASN A 25 -1.44 2.49 -13.67
C ASN A 25 -0.31 1.47 -13.40
N SER A 26 0.83 1.92 -12.87
CA SER A 26 1.97 1.11 -12.52
C SER A 26 1.81 0.49 -11.13
N ALA A 27 2.25 -0.76 -11.00
CA ALA A 27 2.23 -1.48 -9.72
C ALA A 27 3.15 -0.86 -8.65
N GLY A 28 4.15 -0.05 -9.04
CA GLY A 28 5.09 0.59 -8.12
C GLY A 28 4.61 1.93 -7.56
N PHE A 29 4.81 2.14 -6.25
CA PHE A 29 4.62 3.40 -5.56
C PHE A 29 5.75 4.39 -5.91
N ALA A 30 5.37 5.54 -6.47
CA ALA A 30 6.31 6.55 -6.94
C ALA A 30 6.97 7.34 -5.79
N ASN A 31 8.13 7.93 -6.07
CA ASN A 31 8.79 8.84 -5.14
C ASN A 31 7.91 10.06 -4.85
N ALA A 32 7.64 10.33 -3.57
CA ALA A 32 6.95 11.52 -3.09
C ALA A 32 7.85 12.76 -3.03
N LYS A 33 9.18 12.59 -3.09
CA LYS A 33 10.12 13.70 -3.19
C LYS A 33 10.09 14.31 -4.59
N ASN A 34 10.21 15.63 -4.65
CA ASN A 34 10.24 16.41 -5.89
C ASN A 34 11.47 17.34 -5.91
N GLY A 35 11.90 17.73 -7.11
CA GLY A 35 13.00 18.69 -7.31
C GLY A 35 14.37 18.03 -7.59
N ALA A 36 15.40 18.87 -7.72
CA ALA A 36 16.71 18.48 -8.24
C ALA A 36 17.47 17.44 -7.39
N GLY A 37 17.10 17.26 -6.12
CA GLY A 37 17.69 16.27 -5.22
C GLY A 37 16.89 14.99 -5.08
N ALA A 38 15.75 14.84 -5.75
CA ALA A 38 14.92 13.65 -5.66
C ALA A 38 15.44 12.53 -6.58
N ALA A 39 15.40 11.28 -6.10
CA ALA A 39 15.65 10.13 -6.94
C ALA A 39 14.61 10.05 -8.06
N GLY A 40 15.08 9.85 -9.28
CA GLY A 40 14.25 9.83 -10.48
C GLY A 40 14.13 8.43 -11.05
N ARG A 41 12.98 8.16 -11.68
CA ARG A 41 12.73 6.93 -12.47
C ARG A 41 12.85 5.63 -11.68
N VAL A 42 12.61 5.71 -10.38
CA VAL A 42 12.49 4.58 -9.47
C VAL A 42 11.13 4.60 -8.78
N ALA A 43 10.70 3.42 -8.37
CA ALA A 43 9.50 3.21 -7.57
C ALA A 43 9.80 2.15 -6.50
N VAL A 44 8.88 1.96 -5.56
CA VAL A 44 8.89 0.81 -4.64
C VAL A 44 7.66 -0.04 -4.93
N GLU A 45 7.84 -1.34 -5.09
CA GLU A 45 6.76 -2.31 -5.08
C GLU A 45 6.63 -2.91 -3.68
N VAL A 46 5.40 -3.20 -3.26
CA VAL A 46 5.12 -3.93 -2.01
C VAL A 46 4.41 -5.21 -2.35
N TRP A 47 4.86 -6.32 -1.76
CA TRP A 47 4.42 -7.67 -2.08
C TRP A 47 3.81 -8.36 -0.85
N THR A 48 2.90 -9.30 -1.09
CA THR A 48 2.09 -10.01 -0.08
C THR A 48 2.82 -11.16 0.62
N THR A 49 4.13 -11.27 0.41
CA THR A 49 4.96 -12.35 0.94
C THR A 49 6.30 -11.80 1.42
N LYS A 50 7.00 -12.58 2.27
CA LYS A 50 8.30 -12.22 2.82
C LYS A 50 9.39 -12.18 1.76
N ASN A 51 9.37 -13.12 0.82
CA ASN A 51 10.25 -13.10 -0.35
C ASN A 51 9.40 -12.91 -1.61
N ALA A 52 9.43 -11.67 -2.14
CA ALA A 52 8.77 -11.33 -3.41
C ALA A 52 9.24 -12.24 -4.56
N GLU A 53 8.34 -12.53 -5.51
CA GLU A 53 8.57 -13.25 -6.77
C GLU A 53 8.98 -14.73 -6.67
N ILE A 54 9.55 -15.16 -5.54
CA ILE A 54 10.01 -16.53 -5.33
C ILE A 54 8.90 -17.39 -4.73
N GLU A 55 8.10 -16.81 -3.85
CA GLU A 55 7.02 -17.52 -3.15
C GLU A 55 5.77 -17.66 -4.03
N ALA A 56 5.22 -18.88 -4.08
CA ALA A 56 3.99 -19.15 -4.81
C ALA A 56 2.82 -18.32 -4.24
N GLY A 57 2.10 -17.61 -5.11
CA GLY A 57 1.00 -16.72 -4.71
C GLY A 57 1.46 -15.33 -4.23
N SER A 58 2.74 -14.97 -4.41
CA SER A 58 3.21 -13.61 -4.19
C SER A 58 2.59 -12.65 -5.20
N GLU A 59 1.90 -11.62 -4.70
CA GLU A 59 1.23 -10.60 -5.50
C GLU A 59 1.65 -9.20 -5.07
N ILE A 60 1.61 -8.25 -6.01
CA ILE A 60 1.94 -6.84 -5.76
C ILE A 60 0.70 -6.10 -5.24
N PHE A 61 0.85 -5.39 -4.13
CA PHE A 61 -0.11 -4.36 -3.73
C PHE A 61 -0.01 -3.16 -4.66
N ASN A 62 -1.11 -2.84 -5.30
CA ASN A 62 -1.20 -1.70 -6.21
C ASN A 62 -2.55 -0.99 -6.00
N CYS A 63 -2.59 0.32 -6.24
CA CYS A 63 -3.79 1.12 -5.99
C CYS A 63 -4.79 1.11 -7.16
N PHE A 64 -4.38 0.64 -8.34
CA PHE A 64 -5.23 0.64 -9.55
C PHE A 64 -6.14 -0.60 -9.63
N SER A 65 -5.59 -1.75 -9.30
CA SER A 65 -6.21 -3.07 -9.19
C SER A 65 -5.87 -3.67 -7.82
N PRO A 66 -6.53 -3.22 -6.75
CA PRO A 66 -6.23 -3.64 -5.38
C PRO A 66 -6.16 -5.16 -5.22
N ALA A 67 -5.05 -5.63 -4.63
CA ALA A 67 -4.89 -7.03 -4.28
C ALA A 67 -5.49 -7.26 -2.89
N ASP A 68 -6.80 -7.51 -2.82
CA ASP A 68 -7.48 -7.77 -1.55
C ASP A 68 -7.04 -9.12 -0.97
N LYS A 69 -6.65 -9.12 0.32
CA LYS A 69 -6.14 -10.30 1.01
C LYS A 69 -6.96 -10.61 2.24
N THR A 70 -7.72 -11.70 2.16
CA THR A 70 -8.48 -12.23 3.29
C THR A 70 -7.59 -13.15 4.11
N VAL A 71 -7.53 -12.89 5.41
CA VAL A 71 -6.72 -13.65 6.36
C VAL A 71 -7.65 -14.26 7.41
N ASN A 72 -7.48 -15.54 7.69
CA ASN A 72 -8.19 -16.18 8.79
C ASN A 72 -7.45 -15.91 10.12
N LEU A 73 -8.12 -15.24 11.05
CA LEU A 73 -7.59 -14.90 12.38
C LEU A 73 -8.08 -15.85 13.49
N SER A 74 -8.71 -16.98 13.17
CA SER A 74 -9.31 -17.88 14.17
C SER A 74 -8.32 -18.49 15.17
N SER A 75 -7.03 -18.52 14.83
CA SER A 75 -5.96 -19.02 15.71
C SER A 75 -5.29 -17.94 16.57
N VAL A 76 -5.69 -16.67 16.42
CA VAL A 76 -5.11 -15.55 17.17
C VAL A 76 -5.63 -15.56 18.60
N THR A 77 -4.72 -15.37 19.56
CA THR A 77 -5.06 -15.31 20.99
C THR A 77 -4.37 -14.11 21.64
N ALA A 78 -4.61 -13.89 22.94
CA ALA A 78 -3.97 -12.81 23.69
C ALA A 78 -2.43 -12.92 23.73
N THR A 79 -1.86 -14.10 23.52
CA THR A 79 -0.42 -14.37 23.58
C THR A 79 0.16 -14.85 22.24
N GLN A 80 -0.69 -15.10 21.24
CA GLN A 80 -0.28 -15.54 19.91
C GLN A 80 -0.85 -14.58 18.87
N HIS A 81 0.04 -13.75 18.33
CA HIS A 81 -0.29 -12.77 17.31
C HIS A 81 -0.21 -13.38 15.91
N PHE A 82 -0.89 -12.75 14.96
CA PHE A 82 -0.74 -13.02 13.54
C PHE A 82 0.05 -11.88 12.91
N ASP A 83 1.17 -12.23 12.29
CA ASP A 83 1.97 -11.31 11.49
C ASP A 83 1.65 -11.55 10.01
N TYR A 84 1.28 -10.48 9.30
CA TYR A 84 1.12 -10.54 7.85
C TYR A 84 2.45 -10.18 7.19
N ASP A 85 3.10 -11.17 6.58
CA ASP A 85 4.37 -10.96 5.92
C ASP A 85 4.23 -10.03 4.71
N LEU A 86 5.16 -9.08 4.62
CA LEU A 86 5.29 -8.15 3.51
C LEU A 86 6.75 -8.04 3.09
N SER A 87 6.98 -7.74 1.83
CA SER A 87 8.28 -7.31 1.34
C SER A 87 8.16 -6.07 0.47
N ALA A 88 9.21 -5.26 0.45
CA ALA A 88 9.29 -4.08 -0.38
C ALA A 88 10.56 -4.12 -1.22
N LYS A 89 10.43 -3.80 -2.50
CA LYS A 89 11.55 -3.79 -3.45
C LYS A 89 11.59 -2.46 -4.17
N MET A 90 12.75 -1.80 -4.15
CA MET A 90 12.98 -0.66 -5.03
C MET A 90 13.21 -1.17 -6.45
N VAL A 91 12.47 -0.63 -7.41
CA VAL A 91 12.49 -1.03 -8.81
C VAL A 91 12.71 0.18 -9.72
N VAL A 92 13.16 -0.08 -10.94
CA VAL A 92 13.08 0.90 -12.02
C VAL A 92 11.61 1.11 -12.34
N ALA A 93 11.17 2.37 -12.42
CA ALA A 93 9.76 2.67 -12.68
C ALA A 93 9.32 2.09 -14.03
N GLU A 94 8.05 1.69 -14.14
CA GLU A 94 7.51 1.06 -15.34
C GLU A 94 7.78 1.89 -16.62
N GLY A 95 8.19 1.21 -17.69
CA GLY A 95 8.55 1.84 -18.96
C GLY A 95 9.87 2.61 -18.95
N ARG A 96 10.68 2.50 -17.89
CA ARG A 96 12.01 3.11 -17.79
C ARG A 96 13.12 2.06 -17.84
N GLN A 97 14.32 2.52 -18.13
CA GLN A 97 15.53 1.72 -18.11
C GLN A 97 16.41 2.13 -16.93
N LEU A 98 17.33 1.24 -16.55
CA LEU A 98 18.30 1.54 -15.48
C LEU A 98 19.14 2.78 -15.79
N SER A 99 19.42 3.05 -17.08
CA SER A 99 20.11 4.26 -17.53
C SER A 99 19.35 5.56 -17.29
N ASP A 100 18.02 5.49 -17.10
CA ASP A 100 17.19 6.66 -16.83
C ASP A 100 17.19 7.02 -15.33
N VAL A 101 17.70 6.13 -14.47
CA VAL A 101 17.68 6.31 -13.02
C VAL A 101 18.65 7.41 -12.61
N THR A 102 18.15 8.37 -11.86
CA THR A 102 18.97 9.42 -11.26
C THR A 102 19.01 9.24 -9.74
N PRO A 103 20.18 9.32 -9.11
CA PRO A 103 20.29 9.21 -7.65
C PRO A 103 19.65 10.43 -6.98
N GLY A 104 19.23 10.26 -5.73
CA GLY A 104 18.66 11.32 -4.92
C GLY A 104 17.88 10.79 -3.72
N GLU A 105 17.17 11.68 -3.04
CA GLU A 105 16.27 11.32 -1.96
C GLU A 105 15.06 10.56 -2.48
N PHE A 106 14.71 9.49 -1.79
CA PHE A 106 13.51 8.70 -2.07
C PHE A 106 12.65 8.58 -0.80
N LEU A 107 11.36 8.83 -0.94
CA LEU A 107 10.36 8.58 0.10
C LEU A 107 9.05 8.20 -0.59
N SER A 108 8.46 7.06 -0.24
CA SER A 108 7.19 6.63 -0.83
C SER A 108 6.26 6.11 0.28
N PRO A 109 5.41 6.97 0.87
CA PRO A 109 4.46 6.54 1.89
C PRO A 109 3.31 5.75 1.25
N ALA A 110 2.98 4.60 1.84
CA ALA A 110 1.81 3.79 1.48
C ALA A 110 0.88 3.65 2.70
N THR A 111 -0.42 3.53 2.46
CA THR A 111 -1.44 3.32 3.49
C THR A 111 -2.19 2.04 3.20
N PHE A 112 -2.19 1.12 4.16
CA PHE A 112 -2.97 -0.12 4.09
C PHE A 112 -4.25 0.06 4.91
N THR A 113 -5.38 -0.39 4.35
CA THR A 113 -6.65 -0.43 5.07
C THR A 113 -6.91 -1.87 5.51
N ILE A 114 -7.04 -2.09 6.82
CA ILE A 114 -7.42 -3.38 7.39
C ILE A 114 -8.88 -3.27 7.83
N SER A 115 -9.72 -4.15 7.30
CA SER A 115 -11.13 -4.23 7.68
C SER A 115 -11.40 -5.56 8.38
N TYR A 116 -12.10 -5.50 9.50
CA TYR A 116 -12.59 -6.68 10.21
C TYR A 116 -14.03 -6.94 9.80
N GLN A 117 -14.35 -8.20 9.55
CA GLN A 117 -15.70 -8.66 9.21
C GLN A 117 -16.22 -9.58 10.31
#